data_AF-A0A2D5YTX5-F1
#
_entry.id   AF-A0A2D5YTX5-F1
#
_cell.length_a   1.000
_cell.length_b   1.000
_cell.length_c   1.000
_cell.angle_alpha   90.00
_cell.angle_beta   90.00
_cell.angle_gamma   90.00
#
_symmetry.space_group_name_H-M   'P 1'
#
loop_
_entity.id
_entity.type
_entity.pdbx_description
1 polymer ?
#
loop_
_entity_poly.entity_id
_entity_poly.type
_entity_poly.pdbx_seq_one_letter_code
_entity_poly.pdbx_strand_id
1 'polypeptide(L)' 'MDAPDLSHRGTYALVMRVGARRGMRIGALGWIDIEVGHYVYVGSALGPGGVGARIAHHLGACVRPHWHIDYLL' A
#
# COMPACT_ATOMS: atom_id res chain seq x y z
N MET A 1 1.33 -8.00 -25.08
CA MET A 1 0.81 -6.86 -24.28
C MET A 1 2.01 -6.31 -23.57
N ASP A 2 2.44 -5.10 -23.90
CA ASP A 2 3.59 -4.49 -23.24
C ASP A 2 3.24 -4.15 -21.79
N ALA A 3 4.21 -4.25 -20.89
CA ALA A 3 4.01 -3.85 -19.50
C ALA A 3 3.66 -2.35 -19.45
N PRO A 4 2.74 -1.92 -18.57
CA PRO A 4 2.39 -0.51 -18.47
C PRO A 4 3.62 0.31 -18.08
N ASP A 5 3.78 1.49 -18.67
CA ASP A 5 4.78 2.45 -18.22
C ASP A 5 4.38 3.00 -16.84
N LEU A 6 5.08 2.53 -15.81
CA LEU A 6 4.84 2.91 -14.43
C LEU A 6 5.60 4.20 -14.03
N SER A 7 6.40 4.79 -14.92
CA SER A 7 7.14 6.02 -14.62
C SER A 7 6.25 7.26 -14.53
N HIS A 8 5.02 7.18 -15.05
CA HIS A 8 4.05 8.26 -15.03
C HIS A 8 3.39 8.46 -13.66
N ARG A 9 3.01 9.72 -13.40
CA ARG A 9 2.17 10.07 -12.24
C ARG A 9 0.77 9.53 -12.43
N GLY A 10 0.13 9.16 -11.33
CA GLY A 10 -1.24 8.68 -11.40
C GLY A 10 -1.81 8.23 -10.06
N THR A 11 -2.91 7.50 -10.13
CA THR A 11 -3.55 6.81 -9.01
C THR A 11 -3.35 5.31 -9.18
N TYR A 12 -3.14 4.60 -8.09
CA TYR A 12 -2.99 3.14 -8.08
C TYR A 12 -3.86 2.52 -7.00
N ALA A 13 -4.17 1.25 -7.17
CA ALA A 13 -4.88 0.43 -6.20
C ALA A 13 -4.04 -0.80 -5.86
N LEU A 14 -3.73 -1.00 -4.58
CA LEU A 14 -3.13 -2.23 -4.07
C LEU A 14 -4.25 -3.12 -3.56
N VAL A 15 -4.40 -4.29 -4.17
CA VAL A 15 -5.37 -5.32 -3.76
C VAL A 15 -4.64 -6.34 -2.90
N MET A 16 -5.14 -6.55 -1.68
CA MET A 16 -4.56 -7.49 -0.73
C MET A 16 -5.63 -8.44 -0.23
N ARG A 17 -5.21 -9.64 0.15
CA ARG A 17 -6.05 -10.61 0.84
C ARG A 17 -5.51 -10.83 2.24
N VAL A 18 -6.38 -10.67 3.23
CA VAL A 18 -6.10 -11.01 4.63
C VAL A 18 -6.67 -12.40 4.87
N GLY A 19 -5.80 -13.36 5.18
CA GLY A 19 -6.18 -14.77 5.37
C GLY A 19 -6.62 -15.13 6.79
N ALA A 20 -6.32 -14.28 7.77
CA ALA A 20 -6.66 -14.47 9.17
C ALA A 20 -6.91 -13.11 9.84
N ARG A 21 -7.87 -13.07 10.77
CA ARG A 21 -8.14 -11.87 11.57
C ARG A 21 -6.87 -11.47 12.34
N ARG A 22 -6.55 -10.18 12.34
CA ARG A 22 -5.43 -9.63 13.11
C ARG A 22 -5.76 -8.24 13.65
N GLY A 23 -5.40 -7.97 14.91
CA GLY A 23 -5.42 -6.62 15.47
C GLY A 23 -4.02 -6.02 15.39
N MET A 24 -3.90 -4.76 14.97
CA MET A 24 -2.62 -4.05 14.94
C MET A 24 -2.78 -2.55 15.14
N ARG A 25 -1.69 -1.90 15.54
CA ARG A 25 -1.63 -0.44 15.64
C ARG A 25 -1.15 0.17 14.32
N ILE A 26 -2.00 0.99 13.69
CA ILE A 26 -1.72 1.65 12.41
C ILE A 26 -1.54 3.14 12.65
N GLY A 27 -0.29 3.58 12.80
CA GLY A 27 0.07 5.00 12.93
C GLY A 27 -0.86 5.80 13.84
N ALA A 28 -1.39 6.91 13.31
CA ALA A 28 -2.33 7.78 14.02
C ALA A 28 -3.77 7.23 14.08
N LEU A 29 -4.13 6.23 13.25
CA LEU A 29 -5.44 5.57 13.32
C LEU A 29 -5.59 4.70 14.57
N GLY A 30 -4.48 4.39 15.25
CA GLY A 30 -4.51 3.62 16.49
C GLY A 30 -4.75 2.13 16.24
N TRP A 31 -5.42 1.47 17.17
CA TRP A 31 -5.69 0.03 17.09
C TRP A 31 -6.82 -0.25 16.09
N ILE A 32 -6.57 -1.14 15.13
CA ILE A 32 -7.55 -1.59 14.14
C ILE A 32 -7.59 -3.11 14.13
N ASP A 33 -8.81 -3.64 14.22
CA ASP A 33 -9.09 -5.06 13.96
C ASP A 33 -9.35 -5.25 12.46
N ILE A 34 -8.54 -6.08 11.84
CA ILE A 34 -8.61 -6.39 10.41
C ILE A 34 -9.22 -7.78 10.28
N GLU A 35 -10.38 -7.84 9.65
CA GLU A 35 -11.11 -9.08 9.38
C GLU A 35 -10.54 -9.84 8.18
N VAL A 36 -10.95 -11.10 8.03
CA VAL A 36 -10.60 -11.90 6.85
C VAL A 36 -11.33 -11.33 5.63
N GLY A 37 -10.62 -11.10 4.53
CA GLY A 37 -11.25 -10.57 3.32
C GLY A 37 -10.28 -9.96 2.32
N HIS A 38 -10.85 -9.30 1.31
CA HIS A 38 -10.12 -8.51 0.34
C HIS A 38 -10.16 -7.04 0.72
N TYR A 39 -9.01 -6.40 0.65
CA TYR A 39 -8.83 -4.98 0.96
C TYR A 39 -8.22 -4.28 -0.24
N VAL A 40 -8.66 -3.05 -0.47
CA VAL A 40 -8.09 -2.19 -1.51
C VAL A 40 -7.56 -0.93 -0.85
N TYR A 41 -6.27 -0.66 -1.07
CA TYR A 41 -5.67 0.62 -0.74
C TYR A 41 -5.53 1.45 -2.01
N VAL A 42 -6.14 2.64 -2.03
CA VAL A 42 -6.07 3.57 -3.16
C VAL A 42 -5.16 4.74 -2.79
N GLY A 43 -4.14 4.96 -3.60
CA GLY A 43 -3.14 6.00 -3.37
C GLY A 43 -2.81 6.79 -4.62
N SER A 44 -2.24 7.97 -4.43
CA SER A 44 -1.70 8.79 -5.53
C SER A 44 -0.17 8.70 -5.58
N ALA A 45 0.36 8.77 -6.78
CA ALA A 45 1.79 8.73 -7.08
C ALA A 45 2.15 9.96 -7.91
N LEU A 46 1.89 11.14 -7.33
CA LEU A 46 2.14 12.43 -7.97
C LEU A 46 3.58 12.93 -7.77
N GLY A 47 4.50 12.11 -7.27
CA GLY A 47 5.90 12.48 -7.04
C GLY A 47 6.82 12.09 -8.21
N PRO A 48 8.13 12.37 -8.11
CA PRO A 48 9.13 11.84 -9.02
C PRO A 48 9.08 10.30 -9.09
N GLY A 49 9.27 9.73 -10.28
CA GLY A 49 9.25 8.27 -10.50
C GLY A 49 7.85 7.63 -10.58
N GLY A 50 6.79 8.43 -10.44
CA GLY A 50 5.42 8.00 -10.75
C GLY A 50 4.91 6.83 -9.91
N VAL A 51 3.97 6.08 -10.48
CA VAL A 51 3.35 4.90 -9.87
C VAL A 51 4.37 3.84 -9.51
N GLY A 52 5.38 3.63 -10.36
CA GLY A 52 6.41 2.60 -10.18
C GLY A 52 7.25 2.83 -8.93
N ALA A 53 7.75 4.05 -8.74
CA ALA A 53 8.50 4.40 -7.53
C ALA A 53 7.65 4.25 -6.26
N ARG A 54 6.35 4.58 -6.35
CA ARG A 54 5.42 4.44 -5.23
C ARG A 54 5.14 2.99 -4.87
N ILE A 55 4.89 2.13 -5.86
CA ILE A 55 4.70 0.69 -5.65
C ILE A 55 5.98 0.07 -5.08
N ALA A 56 7.14 0.43 -5.63
CA ALA A 56 8.43 -0.07 -5.14
C ALA A 56 8.67 0.30 -3.67
N HIS A 57 8.24 1.48 -3.23
CA HIS A 57 8.29 1.85 -1.81
C HIS A 57 7.45 0.91 -0.94
N HIS A 58 6.19 0.66 -1.32
CA HIS A 58 5.29 -0.20 -0.54
C HIS A 58 5.72 -1.67 -0.51
N LEU A 59 6.36 -2.16 -1.57
CA LEU A 59 6.88 -3.53 -1.63
C LEU A 59 8.27 -3.68 -1.01
N GLY A 60 8.98 -2.57 -0.78
CA GLY A 60 10.27 -2.55 -0.12
C GLY A 60 10.13 -2.75 1.40
N ALA A 61 11.22 -3.17 2.05
CA ALA A 61 11.25 -3.27 3.50
C ALA A 61 11.06 -1.87 4.13
N CYS A 62 9.92 -1.66 4.79
CA CYS A 62 9.62 -0.39 5.42
C CYS A 62 10.10 -0.37 6.87
N VAL A 63 11.34 0.09 7.09
CA VAL A 63 11.93 0.24 8.43
C VAL A 63 11.22 1.33 9.24
N ARG A 64 10.59 2.30 8.57
CA ARG A 64 9.84 3.40 9.17
C ARG A 64 8.54 3.63 8.39
N PRO A 65 7.46 2.91 8.74
CA PRO A 65 6.15 3.07 8.13
C PRO A 65 5.71 4.53 8.12
N HIS A 66 5.22 5.00 6.97
CA HIS A 66 4.75 6.38 6.81
C HIS A 66 3.29 6.42 6.39
N TRP A 67 2.88 5.55 5.47
CA TRP A 67 1.48 5.40 5.05
C TRP A 67 0.80 4.26 5.81
N HIS A 68 -0.51 4.34 6.00
CA HIS A 68 -1.27 3.30 6.71
C HIS A 68 -1.09 1.89 6.11
N ILE A 69 -0.88 1.82 4.80
CA ILE A 69 -0.62 0.58 4.07
C ILE A 69 0.75 -0.04 4.40
N ASP A 70 1.73 0.76 4.79
CA ASP A 70 3.07 0.29 5.15
C ASP A 70 3.08 -0.51 6.46
N TYR A 71 2.02 -0.41 7.26
CA TYR A 71 1.82 -1.26 8.45
C TYR A 71 1.20 -2.62 8.10
N LEU A 72 0.61 -2.74 6.90
CA LEU A 72 -0.14 -3.92 6.48
C LEU A 72 0.68 -4.88 5.61
N LEU A 73 1.65 -4.35 4.85
CA LEU A 73 2.57 -5.04 3.95
C LEU A 73 3.84 -5.46 4.68
#